data_AF-A0A8J3LXK3-F1
#
_entry.id   AF-A0A8J3LXK3-F1
#
_cell.length_a   1.000
_cell.length_b   1.000
_cell.length_c   1.000
_cell.angle_alpha   90.00
_cell.angle_beta   90.00
_cell.angle_gamma   90.00
#
_symmetry.space_group_name_H-M   'P 1'
#
loop_
_entity.id
_entity.type
_entity.pdbx_description
1 polymer ?
#
loop_
_entity_poly.entity_id
_entity_poly.type
_entity_poly.pdbx_seq_one_letter_code
_entity_poly.pdbx_strand_id
1 'polypeptide(L)'
;MRPDDDSPAWLRDYKAINVDIDGLHSFAGAIEDEVEGNFRPHTTRLFSTYSGGVPFGPDNPSGEVHAAKLKYHDCLTSATEAMTAYINASKVLVAAIKEAAAKYADSDALAHASAQDVERILGQAILNAQTAAQPQPSPRGAVRAE
;
A
#
# COMPACT_ATOMS: atom_id res chain seq x y z
N MET A 1 -25.35 -44.62 -28.88
CA MET A 1 -25.50 -43.15 -28.99
C MET A 1 -25.38 -42.60 -27.57
N ARG A 2 -24.30 -41.90 -27.24
CA ARG A 2 -24.10 -41.26 -25.92
C ARG A 2 -24.10 -39.74 -26.16
N PRO A 3 -24.95 -38.95 -25.47
CA PRO A 3 -25.03 -37.51 -25.68
C PRO A 3 -24.16 -36.79 -24.63
N ASP A 4 -22.89 -36.53 -24.94
CA ASP A 4 -21.99 -35.84 -24.00
C ASP A 4 -21.10 -34.77 -24.66
N ASP A 5 -21.51 -34.15 -25.78
CA ASP A 5 -20.71 -33.07 -26.39
C ASP A 5 -21.55 -31.92 -26.99
N ASP A 6 -22.56 -31.46 -26.25
CA ASP A 6 -23.33 -30.24 -26.56
C ASP A 6 -22.67 -28.99 -25.93
N SER A 7 -21.36 -28.87 -26.04
CA SER A 7 -20.68 -27.62 -25.69
C SER A 7 -20.90 -26.59 -26.81
N PRO A 8 -21.53 -25.43 -26.56
CA PRO A 8 -21.86 -24.47 -27.60
C PRO A 8 -20.63 -23.98 -28.37
N ALA A 9 -20.75 -23.81 -29.70
CA ALA A 9 -19.63 -23.44 -30.56
C ALA A 9 -18.91 -22.14 -30.13
N TRP A 10 -19.62 -21.22 -29.47
CA TRP A 10 -19.07 -19.95 -28.96
C TRP A 10 -18.18 -20.10 -27.71
N LEU A 11 -18.22 -21.25 -27.03
CA LEU A 11 -17.35 -21.59 -25.90
C LEU A 11 -16.00 -22.19 -26.35
N ARG A 12 -15.85 -22.56 -27.63
CA ARG A 12 -14.61 -23.16 -28.15
C ARG A 12 -13.46 -22.16 -28.27
N ASP A 13 -13.77 -20.87 -28.36
CA ASP A 13 -12.80 -19.77 -28.44
C ASP A 13 -12.57 -19.08 -27.08
N TYR A 14 -13.19 -19.57 -26.00
CA TYR A 14 -12.96 -19.04 -24.65
C TYR A 14 -11.57 -19.47 -24.17
N LYS A 15 -10.58 -18.59 -24.41
CA LYS A 15 -9.25 -18.73 -23.84
C LYS A 15 -9.36 -18.42 -22.35
N ALA A 16 -9.36 -19.47 -21.52
CA ALA A 16 -9.29 -19.33 -20.07
C ALA A 16 -8.20 -18.31 -19.74
N ILE A 17 -8.58 -17.22 -19.08
CA ILE A 17 -7.62 -16.19 -18.66
C ILE A 17 -6.79 -16.84 -17.56
N ASN A 18 -5.63 -17.35 -17.93
CA ASN A 18 -4.70 -17.97 -17.01
C ASN A 18 -4.05 -16.87 -16.18
N VAL A 19 -4.53 -16.66 -14.96
CA VAL A 19 -3.87 -15.78 -14.00
C VAL A 19 -2.53 -16.41 -13.63
N ASP A 20 -1.43 -15.68 -13.84
CA ASP A 20 -0.10 -16.11 -13.45
C ASP A 20 0.08 -15.98 -11.92
N ILE A 21 -0.22 -17.07 -11.22
CA ILE A 21 -0.14 -17.17 -9.75
C ILE A 21 1.31 -17.03 -9.28
N ASP A 22 2.27 -17.61 -10.01
CA ASP A 22 3.70 -17.48 -9.72
C ASP A 22 4.17 -16.02 -9.89
N GLY A 23 3.64 -15.32 -10.89
CA GLY A 23 3.81 -13.88 -11.08
C GLY A 23 3.26 -13.04 -9.92
N LEU A 24 2.07 -13.37 -9.38
CA LEU A 24 1.52 -12.71 -8.19
C LEU A 24 2.42 -12.93 -6.97
N HIS A 25 2.89 -14.15 -6.73
CA HIS A 25 3.80 -14.45 -5.63
C HIS A 25 5.13 -13.71 -5.74
N SER A 26 5.70 -13.68 -6.95
CA SER A 26 6.94 -12.97 -7.23
C SER A 26 6.80 -11.46 -7.01
N PHE A 27 5.67 -10.88 -7.41
CA PHE A 27 5.37 -9.46 -7.19
C PHE A 27 5.17 -9.12 -5.71
N ALA A 28 4.42 -9.94 -4.97
CA ALA A 28 4.28 -9.78 -3.52
C ALA A 28 5.64 -9.86 -2.82
N GLY A 29 6.49 -10.83 -3.19
CA GLY A 29 7.84 -10.97 -2.66
C GLY A 29 8.70 -9.74 -2.93
N ALA A 30 8.69 -9.22 -4.16
CA ALA A 30 9.44 -8.02 -4.52
C ALA A 30 9.00 -6.78 -3.72
N ILE A 31 7.70 -6.61 -3.45
CA ILE A 31 7.20 -5.52 -2.61
C ILE A 31 7.62 -5.72 -1.16
N GLU A 32 7.54 -6.94 -0.62
CA GLU A 32 8.00 -7.23 0.75
C GLU A 32 9.49 -6.95 0.91
N ASP A 33 10.31 -7.38 -0.05
CA ASP A 33 11.76 -7.17 -0.05
C ASP A 33 12.11 -5.67 -0.13
N GLU A 34 11.43 -4.90 -1.00
CA GLU A 34 11.63 -3.46 -1.09
C GLU A 34 11.21 -2.75 0.22
N VAL A 35 10.08 -3.12 0.79
CA VAL A 35 9.57 -2.46 2.01
C VAL A 35 10.40 -2.83 3.23
N GLU A 36 10.66 -4.11 3.46
CA GLU A 36 11.33 -4.60 4.67
C GLU A 36 12.85 -4.53 4.56
N GLY A 37 13.40 -4.76 3.37
CA GLY A 37 14.85 -4.78 3.10
C GLY A 37 15.45 -3.40 2.80
N ASN A 38 14.69 -2.52 2.12
CA ASN A 38 15.19 -1.21 1.73
C ASN A 38 14.50 -0.08 2.52
N PHE A 39 13.18 0.05 2.39
CA PHE A 39 12.47 1.23 2.86
C PHE A 39 12.45 1.36 4.39
N ARG A 40 12.09 0.29 5.10
CA ARG A 40 11.98 0.26 6.57
C ARG A 40 13.29 0.61 7.29
N PRO A 41 14.45 0.01 6.99
CA PRO A 41 15.70 0.35 7.69
C PRO A 41 16.16 1.80 7.43
N HIS A 42 15.97 2.33 6.23
CA HIS A 42 16.26 3.73 5.93
C HIS A 42 15.34 4.68 6.70
N THR A 43 14.06 4.35 6.79
CA THR A 43 13.06 5.10 7.54
C THR A 43 13.35 5.08 9.04
N THR A 44 13.72 3.93 9.61
CA THR A 44 14.11 3.80 11.02
C THR A 44 15.35 4.65 11.35
N ARG A 45 16.35 4.68 10.47
CA ARG A 45 17.54 5.53 10.65
C ARG A 45 17.18 7.02 10.63
N LEU A 46 16.29 7.43 9.72
CA LEU A 46 15.78 8.79 9.65
C LEU A 46 15.02 9.15 10.95
N PHE A 47 14.13 8.28 11.43
CA PHE A 47 13.43 8.49 12.71
C PHE A 47 14.36 8.64 13.90
N SER A 48 15.40 7.81 14.00
CA SER A 48 16.40 7.95 15.06
C SER A 48 17.16 9.28 14.99
N THR A 49 17.34 9.84 13.81
CA THR A 49 17.99 11.15 13.63
C THR A 49 17.01 12.27 14.03
N TYR A 50 15.74 12.09 13.70
CA TYR A 50 14.66 13.05 13.91
C TYR A 50 14.15 13.10 15.35
N SER A 51 14.30 12.02 16.12
CA SER A 51 13.96 12.00 17.57
C SER A 51 14.77 13.00 18.40
N GLY A 52 15.87 13.54 17.86
CA GLY A 52 16.65 14.61 18.49
C GLY A 52 15.95 15.99 18.51
N GLY A 53 14.80 16.13 17.85
CA GLY A 53 14.05 17.39 17.79
C GLY A 53 14.68 18.43 16.86
N VAL A 54 14.35 19.71 17.06
CA VAL A 54 14.84 20.80 16.21
C VAL A 54 16.27 21.19 16.64
N PRO A 55 17.29 21.01 15.79
CA PRO A 55 18.70 21.14 16.23
C PRO A 55 19.22 22.58 16.26
N PHE A 56 18.39 23.59 15.96
CA PHE A 56 18.80 24.98 15.81
C PHE A 56 17.95 25.95 16.63
N GLY A 57 18.52 27.15 16.87
CA GLY A 57 17.87 28.23 17.61
C GLY A 57 17.49 27.89 19.06
N PRO A 58 18.38 27.26 19.87
CA PRO A 58 18.17 27.20 21.31
C PRO A 58 18.14 28.63 21.88
N ASP A 59 17.15 28.92 22.72
CA ASP A 59 16.98 30.20 23.44
C ASP A 59 17.03 31.47 22.58
N ASN A 60 16.73 31.35 21.28
CA ASN A 60 16.75 32.48 20.36
C ASN A 60 15.47 33.33 20.53
N PRO A 61 15.59 34.65 20.81
CA PRO A 61 14.44 35.52 21.03
C PRO A 61 13.72 35.95 19.73
N SER A 62 14.26 35.62 18.55
CA SER A 62 13.66 35.98 17.27
C SER A 62 12.39 35.17 16.99
N GLY A 63 11.29 35.87 16.71
CA GLY A 63 10.03 35.28 16.28
C GLY A 63 10.15 34.48 14.97
N GLU A 64 11.03 34.88 14.06
CA GLU A 64 11.28 34.16 12.80
C GLU A 64 11.96 32.81 13.05
N VAL A 65 12.91 32.77 13.99
CA VAL A 65 13.57 31.50 14.38
C VAL A 65 12.56 30.58 15.05
N HIS A 66 11.65 31.12 15.88
CA HIS A 66 10.57 30.34 16.46
C HIS A 66 9.63 29.76 15.39
N ALA A 67 9.19 30.57 14.42
CA ALA A 67 8.36 30.12 13.31
C ALA A 67 9.06 29.04 12.46
N ALA A 68 10.35 29.20 12.19
CA ALA A 68 11.16 28.20 11.48
C ALA A 68 11.24 26.88 12.26
N LYS A 69 11.36 26.91 13.59
CA LYS A 69 11.36 25.70 14.44
C LYS A 69 10.02 24.95 14.37
N LEU A 70 8.91 25.68 14.45
CA LEU A 70 7.57 25.09 14.31
C LEU A 70 7.42 24.45 12.92
N LYS A 71 7.78 25.17 11.86
CA LYS A 71 7.68 24.66 10.50
C LYS A 71 8.55 23.43 10.27
N TYR A 72 9.76 23.42 10.82
CA TYR A 72 10.65 22.26 10.77
C TYR A 72 10.02 21.04 11.46
N HIS A 73 9.49 21.22 12.67
CA HIS A 73 8.80 20.16 13.41
C HIS A 73 7.58 19.61 12.64
N ASP A 74 6.76 20.49 12.05
CA ASP A 74 5.59 20.08 11.28
C ASP A 74 5.99 19.28 10.02
N CYS A 75 7.03 19.73 9.31
CA CYS A 75 7.58 18.99 8.17
C CYS A 75 8.12 17.61 8.58
N LEU A 76 8.79 17.53 9.74
CA LEU A 76 9.32 16.29 10.29
C LEU A 76 8.21 15.28 10.60
N THR A 77 7.14 15.77 11.22
CA THR A 77 5.97 14.99 11.59
C THR A 77 5.25 14.49 10.34
N SER A 78 4.99 15.38 9.38
CA SER A 78 4.32 15.04 8.12
C SER A 78 5.13 14.02 7.28
N ALA A 79 6.45 14.17 7.21
CA ALA A 79 7.30 13.19 6.54
C ALA A 79 7.25 11.81 7.22
N THR A 80 7.21 11.79 8.56
CA THR A 80 7.11 10.58 9.36
C THR A 80 5.81 9.83 9.15
N GLU A 81 4.70 10.57 9.17
CA GLU A 81 3.37 10.04 8.89
C GLU A 81 3.29 9.47 7.47
N ALA A 82 3.81 10.19 6.46
CA ALA A 82 3.79 9.74 5.07
C ALA A 82 4.59 8.44 4.86
N MET A 83 5.78 8.31 5.46
CA MET A 83 6.58 7.09 5.36
C MET A 83 5.89 5.90 6.05
N THR A 84 5.25 6.12 7.19
CA THR A 84 4.48 5.09 7.90
C THR A 84 3.25 4.65 7.10
N ALA A 85 2.55 5.62 6.51
CA ALA A 85 1.39 5.39 5.66
C ALA A 85 1.75 4.56 4.43
N TYR A 86 2.90 4.84 3.80
CA TYR A 86 3.41 4.05 2.68
C TYR A 86 3.69 2.59 3.06
N ILE A 87 4.36 2.34 4.19
CA ILE A 87 4.62 0.97 4.67
C ILE A 87 3.31 0.21 4.89
N ASN A 88 2.31 0.86 5.49
CA ASN A 88 1.01 0.24 5.74
C ASN A 88 0.25 -0.05 4.44
N ALA A 89 0.27 0.87 3.48
CA ALA A 89 -0.34 0.70 2.17
C ALA A 89 0.25 -0.51 1.42
N SER A 90 1.58 -0.64 1.43
CA SER A 90 2.26 -1.78 0.81
C SER A 90 1.88 -3.12 1.46
N LYS A 91 1.74 -3.16 2.79
CA LYS A 91 1.28 -4.36 3.50
C LYS A 91 -0.15 -4.77 3.11
N VAL A 92 -1.06 -3.81 2.96
CA VAL A 92 -2.43 -4.06 2.50
C VAL A 92 -2.43 -4.68 1.10
N LEU A 93 -1.59 -4.13 0.21
CA LEU A 93 -1.48 -4.63 -1.17
C LEU A 93 -0.93 -6.06 -1.21
N VAL A 94 0.15 -6.33 -0.49
CA VAL A 94 0.77 -7.67 -0.40
C VAL A 94 -0.22 -8.70 0.16
N ALA A 95 -0.96 -8.36 1.21
CA ALA A 95 -1.95 -9.26 1.80
C ALA A 95 -3.03 -9.65 0.79
N ALA A 96 -3.53 -8.70 0.02
CA ALA A 96 -4.54 -8.96 -1.01
C ALA A 96 -4.00 -9.80 -2.17
N ILE A 97 -2.74 -9.59 -2.57
CA ILE A 97 -2.07 -10.42 -3.59
C ILE A 97 -1.94 -11.86 -3.10
N LYS A 98 -1.53 -12.07 -1.84
CA LYS A 98 -1.45 -13.40 -1.22
C LYS A 98 -2.82 -14.07 -1.09
N GLU A 99 -3.86 -13.31 -0.74
CA GLU A 99 -5.23 -13.80 -0.68
C GLU A 99 -5.74 -14.23 -2.06
N ALA A 100 -5.51 -13.42 -3.09
CA ALA A 100 -5.85 -13.76 -4.46
C ALA A 100 -5.13 -15.03 -4.90
N ALA A 101 -3.81 -15.11 -4.69
CA ALA A 101 -3.03 -16.29 -5.05
C ALA A 101 -3.52 -17.57 -4.33
N ALA A 102 -3.83 -17.48 -3.02
CA ALA A 102 -4.34 -18.61 -2.26
C ALA A 102 -5.73 -19.07 -2.72
N LYS A 103 -6.63 -18.15 -3.08
CA LYS A 103 -7.98 -18.47 -3.59
C LYS A 103 -7.97 -19.18 -4.93
N TYR A 104 -6.92 -18.99 -5.73
CA TYR A 104 -6.82 -19.52 -7.09
C TYR A 104 -5.70 -20.55 -7.27
N ALA A 105 -5.12 -21.04 -6.18
CA ALA A 105 -4.11 -22.09 -6.22
C ALA A 105 -4.67 -23.45 -6.70
N ASP A 106 -5.98 -23.67 -6.59
CA ASP A 106 -6.65 -24.90 -7.02
C ASP A 106 -7.12 -24.83 -8.49
N SER A 107 -6.72 -25.83 -9.27
CA SER A 107 -6.90 -25.93 -10.74
C SER A 107 -8.35 -25.76 -11.24
N ASP A 108 -9.35 -26.09 -10.43
CA ASP A 108 -10.77 -26.01 -10.81
C ASP A 108 -11.37 -24.60 -10.55
N ALA A 109 -10.80 -23.80 -9.65
CA ALA A 109 -11.25 -22.44 -9.36
C ALA A 109 -10.76 -21.42 -10.42
N LEU A 110 -9.68 -21.75 -11.13
CA LEU A 110 -9.06 -20.88 -12.14
C LEU A 110 -9.94 -20.69 -13.39
N ALA A 111 -10.82 -21.66 -13.68
CA ALA A 111 -11.54 -21.77 -14.95
C ALA A 111 -12.87 -20.98 -15.02
N HIS A 112 -13.41 -20.47 -13.91
CA HIS A 112 -14.81 -19.96 -13.89
C HIS A 112 -15.01 -18.46 -13.67
N ALA A 113 -14.09 -17.73 -13.03
CA ALA A 113 -14.24 -16.27 -12.84
C ALA A 113 -12.92 -15.52 -12.50
N SER A 114 -11.77 -16.18 -12.68
CA SER A 114 -10.51 -15.84 -11.99
C SER A 114 -9.98 -14.44 -12.25
N ALA A 115 -9.99 -13.96 -13.50
CA ALA A 115 -9.40 -12.66 -13.82
C ALA A 115 -10.19 -11.47 -13.24
N GLN A 116 -11.52 -11.49 -13.37
CA GLN A 116 -12.39 -10.41 -12.85
C GLN A 116 -12.39 -10.38 -11.33
N ASP A 117 -12.30 -11.53 -10.67
CA ASP A 117 -12.22 -11.57 -9.22
C ASP A 117 -10.85 -11.11 -8.69
N VAL A 118 -9.75 -11.47 -9.35
CA VAL A 118 -8.41 -10.96 -9.01
C VAL A 118 -8.38 -9.44 -9.22
N GLU A 119 -8.92 -8.96 -10.34
CA GLU A 119 -9.05 -7.53 -10.62
C GLU A 119 -9.86 -6.81 -9.55
N ARG A 120 -10.97 -7.41 -9.08
CA ARG A 120 -11.80 -6.86 -8.01
C ARG A 120 -11.08 -6.86 -6.66
N ILE A 121 -10.40 -7.95 -6.29
CA ILE A 121 -9.64 -8.06 -5.02
C ILE A 121 -8.51 -7.03 -5.02
N LEU A 122 -7.76 -6.95 -6.12
CA LEU A 122 -6.65 -6.01 -6.25
C LEU A 122 -7.14 -4.56 -6.32
N GLY A 123 -8.22 -4.30 -7.05
CA GLY A 123 -8.85 -2.99 -7.12
C GLY A 123 -9.31 -2.50 -5.76
N GLN A 124 -9.95 -3.36 -4.96
CA GLN A 124 -10.31 -3.03 -3.58
C GLN A 124 -9.07 -2.81 -2.70
N ALA A 125 -8.02 -3.62 -2.88
CA ALA A 125 -6.77 -3.45 -2.16
C ALA A 125 -6.09 -2.12 -2.48
N ILE A 126 -6.14 -1.66 -3.74
CA ILE A 126 -5.63 -0.36 -4.15
C ILE A 126 -6.40 0.76 -3.45
N LEU A 127 -7.74 0.69 -3.39
CA LEU A 127 -8.55 1.69 -2.68
C LEU A 127 -8.22 1.71 -1.18
N ASN A 128 -8.06 0.54 -0.57
CA ASN A 128 -7.69 0.41 0.84
C ASN A 128 -6.27 0.92 1.10
N ALA A 129 -5.32 0.63 0.19
CA ALA A 129 -3.95 1.10 0.26
C ALA A 129 -3.87 2.62 0.08
N GLN A 130 -4.67 3.21 -0.82
CA GLN A 130 -4.77 4.66 -0.97
C GLN A 130 -5.31 5.31 0.31
N THR A 131 -6.31 4.69 0.94
CA THR A 131 -6.84 5.15 2.24
C THR A 131 -5.79 5.05 3.33
N ALA A 132 -4.99 3.97 3.35
CA ALA A 132 -3.89 3.78 4.29
C ALA A 132 -2.70 4.72 4.02
N ALA A 133 -2.53 5.17 2.78
CA ALA A 133 -1.48 6.09 2.35
C ALA A 133 -1.80 7.57 2.64
N GLN A 134 -3.07 7.89 2.95
CA GLN A 134 -3.45 9.25 3.31
C GLN A 134 -2.86 9.62 4.69
N PRO A 135 -2.08 10.71 4.78
CA PRO A 135 -1.72 11.27 6.08
C PRO A 135 -3.00 11.65 6.82
N GLN A 136 -3.18 11.14 8.04
CA GLN A 136 -4.34 11.49 8.85
C GLN A 136 -4.37 13.02 9.05
N PRO A 137 -5.51 13.69 8.76
CA PRO A 137 -5.62 15.11 9.03
C PRO A 137 -5.47 15.33 10.53
N SER A 138 -4.34 15.90 10.95
CA SER A 138 -4.13 16.37 12.31
C SER A 138 -5.24 17.36 12.67
N PRO A 139 -5.97 17.18 13.79
CA PRO A 139 -7.01 18.11 14.23
C PRO A 139 -6.35 19.39 14.80
N ARG A 140 -5.83 20.27 13.94
CA ARG A 140 -5.25 21.57 14.33
C ARG A 140 -5.58 22.71 13.36
N GLY A 141 -6.80 22.70 12.82
CA GLY A 141 -7.36 23.83 12.05
C GLY A 141 -8.45 24.64 12.78
N ALA A 142 -8.88 24.22 13.98
CA ALA A 142 -9.93 24.90 14.73
C ALA A 142 -9.35 25.68 15.92
N VAL A 143 -8.53 26.70 15.64
CA VAL A 143 -8.29 27.76 16.63
C VAL A 143 -9.00 29.02 16.11
N ARG A 144 -10.21 29.20 16.66
CA ARG A 144 -11.02 30.42 16.79
C ARG A 144 -10.44 31.68 16.15
N ALA A 145 -11.13 32.18 15.13
CA ALA A 145 -11.18 33.61 14.88
C ALA A 145 -12.07 34.25 15.97
N GLU A 146 -11.46 34.98 16.89
CA GLU A 146 -12.10 36.03 17.70
C GLU A 146 -11.34 37.33 17.47
#